data_AF-A0A1B8E6P1-F1
#
_entry.id   AF-A0A1B8E6P1-F1
#
_cell.length_a   1.000
_cell.length_b   1.000
_cell.length_c   1.000
_cell.angle_alpha   90.00
_cell.angle_beta   90.00
_cell.angle_gamma   90.00
#
_symmetry.space_group_name_H-M   'P 1'
#
loop_
_entity.id
_entity.type
_entity.pdbx_description
1 polymer ?
#
loop_
_entity_poly.entity_id
_entity_poly.type
_entity_poly.pdbx_seq_one_letter_code
_entity_poly.pdbx_strand_id
1 'polypeptide(L)'
;MAQPSPGNTPTGVVIPRTTPVAANAPNAPNPDLRSEINAQLLKDGHIDRIHNHLSHILSSDASNWPTRIRQHALALLRSPESSVDTFPKLVERVLADIRDDTNMARQEAGRRKVAEERGEAYVRDVRDRRGREGAGLEVPAVVMQEGVRITRECLEMVVEVRP
;
A
#
# COMPACT_ATOMS: atom_id res chain seq x y z
N MET A 1 51.50 0.31 -20.86
CA MET A 1 50.09 0.63 -21.19
C MET A 1 49.22 -0.22 -20.28
N ALA A 2 48.74 0.35 -19.18
CA ALA A 2 47.91 -0.38 -18.21
C ALA A 2 46.44 -0.25 -18.62
N GLN A 3 45.79 -1.39 -18.83
CA GLN A 3 44.33 -1.46 -19.03
C GLN A 3 43.61 -1.04 -17.73
N PRO A 4 42.63 -0.13 -17.80
CA PRO A 4 41.72 0.09 -16.68
C PRO A 4 40.67 -1.04 -16.61
N SER A 5 40.48 -1.59 -15.40
CA SER A 5 39.50 -2.62 -15.06
C SER A 5 38.08 -2.23 -15.47
N PRO A 6 37.23 -3.20 -15.88
CA PRO A 6 35.89 -2.90 -16.34
C PRO A 6 34.95 -2.60 -15.16
N GLY A 7 34.49 -1.35 -15.10
CA GLY A 7 33.12 -0.98 -14.76
C GLY A 7 32.53 -1.49 -13.45
N ASN A 8 32.88 -0.85 -12.32
CA ASN A 8 31.84 -0.51 -11.35
C ASN A 8 31.00 0.60 -11.98
N THR A 9 29.99 0.25 -12.79
CA THR A 9 28.95 1.19 -13.17
C THR A 9 28.16 1.53 -11.92
N PRO A 10 28.13 2.79 -11.45
CA PRO A 10 27.22 3.20 -10.39
C PRO A 10 25.84 3.36 -11.04
N THR A 11 25.10 2.27 -11.21
CA THR A 11 23.72 2.27 -11.73
C THR A 11 22.69 2.37 -10.60
N GLY A 12 23.10 2.81 -9.41
CA GLY A 12 22.19 3.07 -8.30
C GLY A 12 21.79 4.54 -8.27
N VAL A 13 20.49 4.82 -8.08
CA VAL A 13 20.03 6.18 -7.79
C VAL A 13 20.63 6.60 -6.45
N VAL A 14 21.49 7.62 -6.47
CA VAL A 14 22.18 8.10 -5.28
C VAL A 14 21.27 9.09 -4.56
N ILE A 15 20.84 8.75 -3.34
CA ILE A 15 20.06 9.65 -2.50
C ILE A 15 21.00 10.26 -1.45
N PRO A 16 21.28 11.57 -1.49
CA PRO A 16 21.99 12.25 -0.41
C PRO A 16 21.17 12.19 0.89
N ARG A 17 21.80 11.89 2.04
CA ARG A 17 21.13 11.96 3.36
C ARG A 17 20.55 13.33 3.72
N THR A 18 21.01 14.39 3.07
CA THR A 18 20.52 15.77 3.24
C THR A 18 19.19 16.03 2.54
N THR A 19 18.82 15.21 1.55
CA THR A 19 17.44 15.13 1.08
C THR A 19 16.63 14.57 2.23
N PRO A 20 15.61 15.26 2.75
CA PRO A 20 14.92 14.82 3.94
C PRO A 20 14.19 13.50 3.66
N VAL A 21 14.87 12.38 3.93
CA VAL A 21 14.29 11.07 4.21
C VAL A 21 13.79 11.12 5.66
N ALA A 22 13.09 12.20 6.01
CA ALA A 22 12.47 12.34 7.31
C ALA A 22 11.22 11.48 7.26
N ALA A 23 11.24 10.39 8.03
CA ALA A 23 10.15 9.43 8.20
C ALA A 23 8.82 10.05 8.69
N ASN A 24 8.68 11.39 8.75
CA ASN A 24 7.49 12.14 9.17
C ASN A 24 7.40 13.59 8.59
N ALA A 25 8.07 13.94 7.48
CA ALA A 25 7.93 15.29 6.89
C ALA A 25 6.79 15.37 5.85
N PRO A 26 5.98 16.45 5.82
CA PRO A 26 4.89 16.64 4.86
C PRO A 26 5.35 16.95 3.42
N ASN A 27 6.66 17.01 3.17
CA ASN A 27 7.23 17.17 1.84
C ASN A 27 7.69 15.81 1.32
N ALA A 28 6.86 15.20 0.47
CA ALA A 28 7.20 14.01 -0.29
C ALA A 28 8.52 14.21 -1.07
N PRO A 29 9.32 13.14 -1.28
CA PRO A 29 10.55 13.21 -2.06
C PRO A 29 10.27 13.86 -3.43
N ASN A 30 11.23 14.66 -3.92
CA ASN A 30 11.17 15.41 -5.17
C ASN A 30 10.53 14.54 -6.29
N PRO A 31 9.48 15.01 -7.00
CA PRO A 31 8.80 14.24 -8.06
C PRO A 31 9.77 13.64 -9.09
N ASP A 32 10.87 14.32 -9.37
CA ASP A 32 11.91 13.83 -10.28
C ASP A 32 12.64 12.60 -9.71
N LEU A 33 13.00 12.61 -8.43
CA LEU A 33 13.63 11.45 -7.76
C LEU A 33 12.69 10.24 -7.71
N ARG A 34 11.39 10.45 -7.50
CA ARG A 34 10.40 9.37 -7.55
C ARG A 34 10.34 8.75 -8.95
N SER A 35 10.44 9.59 -9.98
CA SER A 35 10.42 9.17 -11.38
C SER A 35 11.69 8.40 -11.74
N GLU A 36 12.84 8.86 -11.27
CA GLU A 36 14.15 8.21 -11.48
C GLU A 36 14.20 6.82 -10.80
N ILE A 37 13.77 6.72 -9.55
CA ILE A 37 13.69 5.44 -8.83
C ILE A 37 12.74 4.48 -9.54
N ASN A 38 11.57 4.94 -9.96
CA ASN A 38 10.62 4.12 -10.69
C ASN A 38 11.17 3.65 -12.05
N ALA A 39 11.86 4.52 -12.77
CA ALA A 39 12.49 4.17 -14.05
C ALA A 39 13.57 3.09 -13.86
N GLN A 40 14.37 3.20 -12.80
CA GLN A 40 15.40 2.21 -12.50
C GLN A 40 14.80 0.88 -12.02
N LEU A 41 13.80 0.91 -11.13
CA LEU A 41 13.06 -0.30 -10.72
C LEU A 41 12.39 -1.00 -11.91
N LEU A 42 11.90 -0.25 -12.90
CA LEU A 42 11.31 -0.79 -14.12
C LEU A 42 12.38 -1.45 -15.00
N LYS A 43 13.53 -0.78 -15.18
CA LYS A 43 14.64 -1.29 -15.99
C LYS A 43 15.21 -2.60 -15.45
N ASP A 44 15.29 -2.73 -14.13
CA ASP A 44 15.86 -3.91 -13.47
C ASP A 44 14.84 -5.04 -13.25
N GLY A 45 13.58 -4.86 -13.68
CA GLY A 45 12.51 -5.86 -13.52
C GLY A 45 12.04 -6.03 -12.08
N HIS A 46 12.46 -5.16 -11.16
CA HIS A 46 12.06 -5.21 -9.75
C HIS A 46 10.57 -4.87 -9.57
N ILE A 47 9.99 -4.07 -10.47
CA ILE A 47 8.54 -3.80 -10.48
C ILE A 47 7.75 -5.10 -10.68
N ASP A 48 8.14 -5.95 -11.64
CA ASP A 48 7.46 -7.23 -11.89
C ASP A 48 7.58 -8.16 -10.68
N ARG A 49 8.74 -8.19 -10.02
CA ARG A 49 8.93 -8.95 -8.78
C ARG A 49 7.99 -8.48 -7.67
N ILE A 50 7.88 -7.18 -7.44
CA ILE A 50 6.97 -6.60 -6.44
C ILE A 50 5.52 -6.95 -6.77
N HIS A 51 5.12 -6.76 -8.04
CA HIS A 51 3.75 -7.03 -8.48
C HIS A 51 3.36 -8.50 -8.36
N ASN A 52 4.21 -9.41 -8.80
CA ASN A 52 3.95 -10.85 -8.71
C ASN A 52 3.84 -11.31 -7.26
N HIS A 53 4.72 -10.82 -6.39
CA HIS A 53 4.70 -11.13 -4.97
C HIS A 53 3.42 -10.64 -4.29
N LEU A 54 3.05 -9.36 -4.50
CA LEU A 54 1.82 -8.78 -3.97
C LEU A 54 0.57 -9.53 -4.47
N SER A 55 0.52 -9.87 -5.76
CA SER A 55 -0.58 -10.64 -6.35
C SER A 55 -0.71 -12.03 -5.71
N HIS A 56 0.42 -12.71 -5.48
CA HIS A 56 0.44 -14.01 -4.82
C HIS A 56 -0.09 -13.91 -3.38
N ILE A 57 0.35 -12.92 -2.59
CA ILE A 57 -0.09 -12.76 -1.20
C ILE A 57 -1.56 -12.37 -1.14
N LEU A 58 -2.00 -11.44 -1.98
CA LEU A 58 -3.40 -11.05 -2.06
C LEU A 58 -4.33 -12.23 -2.38
N SER A 59 -3.86 -13.16 -3.20
CA SER A 59 -4.64 -14.33 -3.65
C SER A 59 -4.49 -15.55 -2.73
N SER A 60 -3.35 -15.69 -2.03
CA SER A 60 -3.09 -16.80 -1.10
C SER A 60 -3.50 -16.50 0.34
N ASP A 61 -3.75 -15.24 0.68
CA ASP A 61 -4.17 -14.86 2.02
C ASP A 61 -5.60 -15.35 2.33
N ALA A 62 -5.78 -15.85 3.56
CA ALA A 62 -7.04 -16.39 4.03
C ALA A 62 -8.18 -15.35 4.02
N SER A 63 -7.86 -14.05 4.04
CA SER A 63 -8.85 -12.97 3.99
C SER A 63 -9.59 -12.91 2.65
N ASN A 64 -9.10 -13.58 1.60
CA ASN A 64 -9.72 -13.66 0.26
C ASN A 64 -10.15 -12.27 -0.26
N TRP A 65 -9.32 -11.26 0.00
CA TRP A 65 -9.66 -9.85 -0.20
C TRP A 65 -10.09 -9.51 -1.64
N PRO A 66 -9.46 -10.04 -2.71
CA PRO A 66 -9.93 -9.82 -4.08
C PRO A 66 -11.38 -10.30 -4.31
N THR A 67 -11.77 -11.42 -3.67
CA THR A 67 -13.14 -11.93 -3.76
C THR A 67 -14.13 -11.06 -2.99
N ARG A 68 -13.73 -10.47 -1.86
CA ARG A 68 -14.56 -9.53 -1.09
C ARG A 68 -14.81 -8.24 -1.87
N ILE A 69 -13.79 -7.69 -2.52
CA ILE A 69 -13.95 -6.54 -3.42
C ILE A 69 -14.93 -6.88 -4.55
N ARG A 70 -14.78 -8.06 -5.17
CA ARG A 70 -15.67 -8.51 -6.24
C ARG A 70 -17.12 -8.60 -5.75
N GLN A 71 -17.36 -9.20 -4.59
CA GLN A 71 -18.70 -9.31 -3.99
C GLN A 71 -19.31 -7.94 -3.71
N HIS A 72 -18.53 -7.00 -3.17
CA HIS A 72 -18.96 -5.62 -2.93
C HIS A 72 -19.28 -4.88 -4.23
N ALA A 73 -18.42 -4.97 -5.24
CA ALA A 73 -18.67 -4.37 -6.55
C ALA A 73 -19.95 -4.93 -7.20
N LEU A 74 -20.18 -6.24 -7.10
CA LEU A 74 -21.43 -6.86 -7.56
C LEU A 74 -22.64 -6.40 -6.74
N ALA A 75 -22.51 -6.22 -5.44
CA ALA A 75 -23.58 -5.68 -4.60
C ALA A 75 -23.93 -4.23 -4.98
N LEU A 76 -22.93 -3.39 -5.24
CA LEU A 76 -23.12 -2.03 -5.74
C LEU A 76 -23.83 -2.00 -7.10
N LEU A 77 -23.51 -2.93 -7.99
CA LEU A 77 -24.15 -3.03 -9.32
C LEU A 77 -25.57 -3.62 -9.27
N ARG A 78 -25.86 -4.48 -8.29
CA ARG A 78 -27.18 -5.10 -8.11
C ARG A 78 -28.13 -4.25 -7.28
N SER A 79 -27.60 -3.29 -6.50
CA SER A 79 -28.41 -2.42 -5.67
C SER A 79 -29.21 -1.44 -6.52
N PRO A 80 -30.56 -1.40 -6.39
CA PRO A 80 -31.42 -0.55 -7.21
C PRO A 80 -31.26 0.95 -6.89
N GLU A 81 -30.61 1.34 -5.79
CA GLU A 81 -30.37 2.73 -5.39
C GLU A 81 -29.02 3.29 -5.84
N SER A 82 -28.11 2.45 -6.34
CA SER A 82 -26.76 2.87 -6.63
C SER A 82 -26.70 3.54 -8.01
N SER A 83 -26.44 4.86 -8.05
CA SER A 83 -26.19 5.64 -9.28
C SER A 83 -24.87 5.24 -10.00
N VAL A 84 -24.39 4.03 -9.74
CA VAL A 84 -23.13 3.45 -10.14
C VAL A 84 -23.41 2.48 -11.30
N ASP A 85 -23.78 3.08 -12.42
CA ASP A 85 -24.12 2.41 -13.67
C ASP A 85 -22.92 2.32 -14.64
N THR A 86 -21.88 3.11 -14.39
CA THR A 86 -20.71 3.24 -15.27
C THR A 86 -19.44 2.75 -14.58
N PHE A 87 -18.56 2.08 -15.31
CA PHE A 87 -17.30 1.54 -14.77
C PHE A 87 -16.45 2.56 -13.98
N PRO A 88 -16.20 3.80 -14.44
CA PRO A 88 -15.41 4.77 -13.68
C PRO A 88 -16.04 5.12 -12.32
N LYS A 89 -17.36 5.32 -12.28
CA LYS A 89 -18.10 5.57 -11.03
C LYS A 89 -18.01 4.39 -10.06
N LEU A 90 -18.02 3.17 -10.58
CA LEU A 90 -17.86 1.95 -9.77
C LEU A 90 -16.49 1.90 -9.13
N VAL A 91 -15.44 2.16 -9.91
CA VAL A 91 -14.06 2.17 -9.41
C VAL A 91 -13.89 3.27 -8.37
N GLU A 92 -14.35 4.49 -8.64
CA GLU A 92 -14.29 5.60 -7.67
C GLU A 92 -15.00 5.25 -6.36
N ARG A 93 -16.20 4.65 -6.44
CA ARG A 93 -16.95 4.25 -5.25
C ARG A 93 -16.25 3.14 -4.47
N VAL A 94 -15.79 2.09 -5.14
CA VAL A 94 -15.09 0.97 -4.50
C VAL A 94 -13.79 1.43 -3.84
N LEU A 95 -13.01 2.29 -4.52
CA LEU A 95 -11.78 2.85 -3.96
C LEU A 95 -12.04 3.76 -2.76
N ALA A 96 -13.11 4.57 -2.81
CA ALA A 96 -13.54 5.38 -1.67
C ALA A 96 -13.93 4.49 -0.48
N ASP A 97 -14.73 3.45 -0.71
CA ASP A 97 -15.18 2.51 0.32
C ASP A 97 -13.99 1.77 0.96
N ILE A 98 -13.00 1.32 0.17
CA ILE A 98 -11.75 0.71 0.67
C ILE A 98 -10.96 1.70 1.54
N ARG A 99 -10.84 2.96 1.09
CA ARG A 99 -10.11 3.99 1.82
C ARG A 99 -10.77 4.29 3.16
N ASP A 100 -12.09 4.39 3.18
CA ASP A 100 -12.86 4.68 4.39
C ASP A 100 -12.74 3.51 5.38
N ASP A 101 -12.92 2.26 4.94
CA ASP A 101 -12.77 1.08 5.79
C ASP A 101 -11.33 0.94 6.33
N THR A 102 -10.32 1.23 5.50
CA THR A 102 -8.92 1.21 5.92
C THR A 102 -8.61 2.29 6.96
N ASN A 103 -9.13 3.51 6.79
CA ASN A 103 -8.98 4.60 7.74
C ASN A 103 -9.69 4.29 9.07
N MET A 104 -10.90 3.74 9.00
CA MET A 104 -11.64 3.30 10.17
C MET A 104 -10.89 2.20 10.93
N ALA A 105 -10.39 1.18 10.23
CA ALA A 105 -9.60 0.11 10.84
C ALA A 105 -8.34 0.65 11.55
N ARG A 106 -7.68 1.66 10.95
CA ARG A 106 -6.52 2.33 11.54
C ARG A 106 -6.89 3.12 12.81
N GLN A 107 -8.01 3.84 12.78
CA GLN A 107 -8.50 4.59 13.94
C GLN A 107 -8.92 3.64 15.07
N GLU A 108 -9.64 2.55 14.77
CA GLU A 108 -9.98 1.50 15.74
C GLU A 108 -8.74 0.92 16.40
N ALA A 109 -7.71 0.58 15.60
CA ALA A 109 -6.45 0.04 16.12
C ALA A 109 -5.74 1.05 17.06
N GLY A 110 -5.76 2.34 16.72
CA GLY A 110 -5.20 3.40 17.57
C GLY A 110 -5.97 3.55 18.89
N ARG A 111 -7.30 3.59 18.83
CA ARG A 111 -8.16 3.68 20.02
C ARG A 111 -7.99 2.48 20.94
N ARG A 112 -7.86 1.27 20.36
CA ARG A 112 -7.60 0.05 21.13
C ARG A 112 -6.26 0.11 21.87
N LYS A 113 -5.20 0.57 21.22
CA LYS A 113 -3.88 0.73 21.87
C LYS A 113 -3.93 1.72 23.04
N VAL A 114 -4.59 2.86 22.85
CA VAL A 114 -4.74 3.86 23.92
C VAL A 114 -5.54 3.31 25.11
N ALA A 115 -6.61 2.55 24.85
CA ALA A 115 -7.39 1.91 25.91
C ALA A 115 -6.54 0.87 26.67
N GLU A 116 -5.75 0.07 25.96
CA GLU A 116 -4.83 -0.92 26.54
C GLU A 116 -3.75 -0.26 27.40
N GLU A 117 -3.14 0.84 26.94
CA GLU A 117 -2.16 1.63 27.69
C GLU A 117 -2.75 2.26 28.96
N ARG A 118 -4.06 2.56 28.96
CA ARG A 118 -4.79 3.12 30.10
C ARG A 118 -5.40 2.05 31.02
N GLY A 119 -5.32 0.77 30.64
CA GLY A 119 -5.99 -0.32 31.36
C GLY A 119 -7.52 -0.28 31.25
N GLU A 120 -8.06 0.41 30.25
CA GLU A 120 -9.50 0.55 30.01
C GLU A 120 -10.02 -0.55 29.07
N ALA A 121 -11.26 -1.00 29.28
CA ALA A 121 -11.92 -1.94 28.37
C ALA A 121 -12.28 -1.25 27.05
N TYR A 122 -11.69 -1.68 25.94
CA TYR A 122 -12.07 -1.21 24.61
C TYR A 122 -13.45 -1.75 24.22
N VAL A 123 -14.44 -0.88 24.11
CA VAL A 123 -15.75 -1.20 23.54
C VAL A 123 -15.75 -0.80 22.07
N ARG A 124 -15.83 -1.79 21.17
CA ARG A 124 -15.99 -1.53 19.73
C ARG A 124 -17.36 -0.90 19.49
N ASP A 125 -17.39 0.29 18.90
CA ASP A 125 -18.64 0.90 18.47
C ASP A 125 -19.14 0.18 17.21
N VAL A 126 -20.13 -0.70 17.38
CA VAL A 126 -20.71 -1.50 16.28
C VAL A 126 -21.66 -0.65 15.42
N ARG A 127 -21.97 0.60 15.81
CA ARG A 127 -22.97 1.44 15.12
C ARG A 127 -22.53 1.83 13.71
N ASP A 128 -21.24 2.09 13.47
CA ASP A 128 -20.76 2.49 12.14
C ASP A 128 -20.82 1.36 11.09
N ARG A 129 -20.92 0.09 11.51
CA ARG A 129 -21.02 -1.04 10.56
C ARG A 129 -22.46 -1.40 10.17
N ARG A 130 -23.48 -0.83 10.82
CA ARG A 130 -24.89 -1.25 10.63
C ARG A 130 -25.48 -1.01 9.24
N GLY A 131 -24.76 -0.35 8.33
CA GLY A 131 -25.17 -0.16 6.94
C GLY A 131 -24.39 -0.97 5.90
N ARG A 132 -23.29 -1.64 6.27
CA ARG A 132 -22.50 -2.50 5.37
C ARG A 132 -22.56 -3.94 5.90
N GLU A 133 -23.51 -4.71 5.39
CA GLU A 133 -23.52 -6.17 5.56
C GLU A 133 -22.35 -6.78 4.78
N GLY A 134 -21.15 -6.69 5.35
CA GLY A 134 -19.94 -7.19 4.74
C GLY A 134 -18.78 -7.04 5.70
N ALA A 135 -17.92 -8.06 5.76
CA ALA A 135 -16.63 -7.91 6.40
C ALA A 135 -15.88 -6.76 5.69
N GLY A 136 -15.33 -5.79 6.43
CA GLY A 136 -14.83 -4.52 5.89
C GLY A 136 -13.80 -4.63 4.75
N LEU A 137 -13.75 -3.65 3.86
CA LEU A 137 -12.92 -3.68 2.66
C LEU A 137 -11.47 -3.29 2.93
N GLU A 138 -11.04 -3.22 4.20
CA GLU A 138 -9.68 -2.86 4.57
C GLU A 138 -8.64 -3.78 3.93
N VAL A 139 -7.52 -3.18 3.51
CA VAL A 139 -6.39 -3.96 2.99
C VAL A 139 -5.82 -4.82 4.13
N PRO A 140 -5.64 -6.14 3.94
CA PRO A 140 -5.09 -7.00 4.98
C PRO A 140 -3.72 -6.51 5.46
N ALA A 141 -3.52 -6.50 6.78
CA ALA A 141 -2.27 -6.00 7.38
C ALA A 141 -1.04 -6.77 6.89
N VAL A 142 -1.18 -8.07 6.66
CA VAL A 142 -0.11 -8.92 6.10
C VAL A 142 0.34 -8.45 4.72
N VAL A 143 -0.59 -8.07 3.84
CA VAL A 143 -0.28 -7.56 2.50
C VAL A 143 0.47 -6.23 2.60
N MET A 144 0.04 -5.35 3.51
CA MET A 144 0.72 -4.06 3.71
C MET A 144 2.15 -4.23 4.23
N GLN A 145 2.34 -5.07 5.25
CA GLN A 145 3.66 -5.34 5.82
C GLN A 145 4.59 -5.96 4.78
N GLU A 146 4.08 -6.95 4.05
CA GLU A 146 4.85 -7.69 3.08
C GLU A 146 5.15 -6.86 1.82
N GLY A 147 4.22 -6.01 1.41
CA GLY A 147 4.43 -5.01 0.36
C GLY A 147 5.55 -4.04 0.70
N VAL A 148 5.55 -3.49 1.92
CA VAL A 148 6.64 -2.62 2.38
C VAL A 148 7.97 -3.38 2.42
N ARG A 149 7.96 -4.64 2.88
CA ARG A 149 9.15 -5.49 2.93
C ARG A 149 9.77 -5.70 1.54
N ILE A 150 8.99 -6.21 0.58
CA ILE A 150 9.51 -6.49 -0.77
C ILE A 150 9.93 -5.22 -1.50
N THR A 151 9.19 -4.11 -1.33
CA THR A 151 9.58 -2.83 -1.92
C THR A 151 10.88 -2.32 -1.31
N ARG A 152 11.09 -2.47 0.00
CA ARG A 152 12.35 -2.12 0.65
C ARG A 152 13.52 -2.95 0.12
N GLU A 153 13.36 -4.27 0.03
CA GLU A 153 14.38 -5.16 -0.53
C GLU A 153 14.75 -4.76 -1.98
N CYS A 154 13.76 -4.42 -2.80
CA CYS A 154 14.00 -3.96 -4.17
C CYS A 154 14.67 -2.58 -4.22
N LEU A 155 14.31 -1.66 -3.32
CA LEU A 155 14.95 -0.35 -3.24
C LEU A 155 16.39 -0.44 -2.75
N GLU A 156 16.71 -1.35 -1.81
CA GLU A 156 18.09 -1.56 -1.34
C GLU A 156 19.04 -2.05 -2.44
N MET A 157 18.52 -2.72 -3.48
CA MET A 157 19.31 -3.13 -4.65
C MET A 157 19.53 -1.99 -5.65
N VAL A 158 18.68 -0.96 -5.64
CA VAL A 158 18.62 0.11 -6.65
C VAL A 158 19.12 1.45 -6.12
N VAL A 159 19.06 1.66 -4.81
CA VAL A 159 19.29 2.95 -4.18
C VAL A 159 20.49 2.86 -3.26
N GLU A 160 21.45 3.76 -3.46
CA GLU A 160 22.54 3.98 -2.52
C GLU A 160 22.27 5.26 -1.72
N VAL A 161 22.08 5.10 -0.40
CA VAL A 161 21.98 6.24 0.51
C VAL A 161 23.40 6.62 0.95
N ARG A 162 23.98 7.64 0.30
CA ARG A 162 25.30 8.14 0.71
C ARG A 162 25.20 9.03 1.96
N PRO A 163 26.21 8.98 2.84
CA PRO A 163 26.28 9.85 4.01
C PRO A 163 26.34 11.33 3.64
#